data_AF-A0A967XAI2-F1
#
_entry.id   AF-A0A967XAI2-F1
#
_cell.length_a   1.000
_cell.length_b   1.000
_cell.length_c   1.000
_cell.angle_alpha   90.00
_cell.angle_beta   90.00
_cell.angle_gamma   90.00
#
_symmetry.space_group_name_H-M   'P 1'
#
loop_
_entity.id
_entity.type
_entity.pdbx_description
1 polymer ?
#
loop_
_entity_poly.entity_id
_entity_poly.type
_entity_poly.pdbx_seq_one_letter_code
_entity_poly.pdbx_strand_id
1 'polypeptide(L)'
;MTGKRPALFQNAGLRTKMLVIILPLVAVPMLILAAVGYVTSSREASQTSVRYLKQRETDLRTIAENPSIQNYFSNMAYGLIEEADVYRVELARSLRRFAARSNSVELVYSQVRYVDQEGMEVVKVIEGEISNRRLRVAEAPF
;
A
#
# COMPACT_ATOMS: atom_id res chain seq x y z
N MET A 1 57.85 15.47 -11.78
CA MET A 1 56.67 15.09 -12.59
C MET A 1 55.83 16.35 -12.81
N THR A 2 55.94 16.92 -14.01
CA THR A 2 55.51 18.29 -14.33
C THR A 2 54.01 18.31 -14.63
N GLY A 3 53.21 18.78 -13.68
CA GLY A 3 51.77 18.94 -13.87
C GLY A 3 51.49 20.02 -14.91
N LYS A 4 51.09 19.62 -16.13
CA LYS A 4 50.54 20.55 -17.13
C LYS A 4 49.30 21.21 -16.53
N ARG A 5 49.42 22.48 -16.13
CA ARG A 5 48.28 23.28 -15.66
C ARG A 5 47.24 23.35 -16.79
N PRO A 6 45.97 23.00 -16.55
CA PRO A 6 44.96 22.96 -17.61
C PRO A 6 44.84 24.35 -18.27
N ALA A 7 44.74 24.35 -19.61
CA ALA A 7 44.77 25.56 -20.45
C ALA A 7 43.74 26.65 -20.05
N LEU A 8 42.66 26.24 -19.37
CA LEU A 8 41.65 27.12 -18.75
C LEU A 8 42.21 28.14 -17.74
N PHE A 9 43.36 27.88 -17.12
CA PHE A 9 43.94 28.77 -16.10
C PHE A 9 44.93 29.80 -16.66
N GLN A 10 45.35 29.69 -17.92
CA GLN A 10 46.44 30.53 -18.43
C GLN A 10 45.95 31.92 -18.88
N ASN A 11 44.74 32.03 -19.44
CA ASN A 11 44.18 33.28 -19.99
C ASN A 11 42.99 33.86 -19.21
N ALA A 12 42.66 33.29 -18.05
CA ALA A 12 41.51 33.68 -17.24
C ALA A 12 41.88 34.77 -16.23
N GLY A 13 41.12 35.87 -16.21
CA GLY A 13 41.24 36.92 -15.19
C GLY A 13 41.03 36.36 -13.77
N LEU A 14 41.55 37.06 -12.75
CA LEU A 14 41.48 36.64 -11.34
C LEU A 14 40.06 36.21 -10.91
N ARG A 15 39.03 36.95 -11.37
CA ARG A 15 37.61 36.64 -11.13
C ARG A 15 37.20 35.27 -11.67
N THR A 16 37.62 34.93 -12.89
CA THR A 16 37.30 33.64 -13.53
C THR A 16 38.04 32.49 -12.85
N LYS A 17 39.28 32.71 -12.41
CA LYS A 17 40.04 31.72 -11.61
C LYS A 17 39.38 31.44 -10.27
N MET A 18 38.92 32.49 -9.57
CA MET A 18 38.15 32.32 -8.33
C MET A 18 36.84 31.57 -8.57
N LEU A 19 36.11 31.90 -9.65
CA LEU A 19 34.84 31.23 -9.98
C LEU A 19 35.05 29.74 -10.30
N VAL A 20 36.09 29.38 -11.06
CA VAL A 20 36.42 27.99 -11.40
C VAL A 20 36.80 27.16 -10.16
N ILE A 21 37.29 27.79 -9.08
CA ILE A 21 37.61 27.11 -7.83
C ILE A 21 36.39 27.01 -6.92
N ILE A 22 35.62 28.10 -6.76
CA ILE A 22 34.49 28.16 -5.84
C ILE A 22 33.30 27.34 -6.35
N LEU A 23 33.03 27.37 -7.67
CA LEU A 23 31.90 26.66 -8.27
C LEU A 23 31.90 25.15 -7.97
N PRO A 24 32.96 24.37 -8.26
CA PRO A 24 32.99 22.95 -7.92
C PRO A 24 33.04 22.70 -6.41
N LEU A 25 33.68 23.60 -5.65
CA LEU A 25 33.74 23.51 -4.19
C LEU A 25 32.34 23.54 -3.55
N VAL A 26 31.37 24.23 -4.16
CA VAL A 26 29.97 24.29 -3.68
C VAL A 26 29.08 23.27 -4.40
N ALA A 27 29.20 23.16 -5.72
CA ALA A 27 28.31 22.32 -6.53
C ALA A 27 28.50 20.83 -6.24
N VAL A 28 29.73 20.36 -6.04
CA VAL A 28 30.00 18.93 -5.79
C VAL A 28 29.39 18.47 -4.45
N PRO A 29 29.61 19.16 -3.30
CA PRO A 29 28.93 18.79 -2.06
C PRO A 29 27.40 18.84 -2.16
N MET A 30 26.83 19.84 -2.85
CA MET A 30 25.38 19.90 -3.06
C MET A 30 24.85 18.70 -3.85
N LEU A 31 25.54 18.30 -4.92
CA LEU A 31 25.15 17.14 -5.73
C LEU A 31 25.25 15.85 -4.93
N ILE A 32 26.26 15.70 -4.08
CA ILE A 32 26.40 14.54 -3.19
C ILE A 32 25.23 14.50 -2.20
N LEU A 33 24.92 15.61 -1.51
CA LEU A 33 23.81 15.69 -0.58
C LEU A 33 22.46 15.39 -1.25
N ALA A 34 22.24 15.93 -2.46
CA ALA A 34 21.04 15.67 -3.24
C ALA A 34 20.93 14.19 -3.63
N ALA A 35 22.02 13.57 -4.09
CA ALA A 35 22.03 12.15 -4.45
C ALA A 35 21.79 11.25 -3.23
N VAL A 36 22.44 11.54 -2.10
CA VAL A 36 22.23 10.80 -0.84
C VAL A 36 20.79 10.94 -0.37
N GLY A 37 20.27 12.17 -0.31
CA GLY A 37 18.89 12.44 0.11
C GLY A 37 17.85 11.76 -0.79
N TYR A 38 18.10 11.73 -2.11
CA TYR A 38 17.24 11.01 -3.05
C TYR A 38 17.26 9.50 -2.81
N VAL A 39 18.45 8.90 -2.64
CA VAL A 39 18.58 7.46 -2.43
C VAL A 39 17.97 7.03 -1.09
N THR A 40 18.17 7.81 -0.02
CA THR A 40 17.56 7.51 1.29
C THR A 40 16.05 7.63 1.23
N SER A 41 15.52 8.71 0.65
CA SER A 41 14.07 8.90 0.49
C SER A 41 13.43 7.81 -0.37
N SER A 42 14.07 7.42 -1.47
CA SER A 42 13.58 6.34 -2.34
C SER A 42 13.55 4.99 -1.62
N ARG A 43 14.59 4.69 -0.82
CA ARG A 43 14.64 3.47 0.01
C ARG A 43 13.55 3.49 1.08
N GLU A 44 13.37 4.60 1.77
CA GLU A 44 12.33 4.74 2.81
C GLU A 44 10.92 4.61 2.22
N ALA A 45 10.64 5.22 1.06
CA ALA A 45 9.37 5.11 0.36
C ALA A 45 9.10 3.66 -0.10
N SER A 46 10.12 2.98 -0.61
CA SER A 46 10.04 1.58 -0.99
C SER A 46 9.77 0.67 0.22
N GLN A 47 10.52 0.84 1.32
CA GLN A 47 10.31 0.07 2.54
C GLN A 47 8.91 0.30 3.13
N THR A 48 8.42 1.54 3.11
CA THR A 48 7.07 1.88 3.57
C THR A 48 6.02 1.15 2.74
N SER A 49 6.17 1.13 1.41
CA SER A 49 5.27 0.42 0.50
C SER A 49 5.26 -1.08 0.74
N VAL A 50 6.45 -1.68 0.90
CA VAL A 50 6.58 -3.12 1.21
C VAL A 50 5.92 -3.46 2.54
N ARG A 51 6.16 -2.63 3.57
CA ARG A 51 5.56 -2.83 4.89
C ARG A 51 4.04 -2.73 4.83
N TYR A 52 3.52 -1.74 4.11
CA TYR A 52 2.09 -1.57 3.88
C TYR A 52 1.48 -2.80 3.21
N LEU A 53 2.06 -3.27 2.09
CA LEU A 53 1.55 -4.46 1.39
C LEU A 53 1.64 -5.73 2.25
N LYS A 54 2.72 -5.89 3.02
CA LYS A 54 2.85 -7.02 3.95
C LYS A 54 1.78 -7.00 5.02
N GLN A 55 1.42 -5.82 5.51
CA GLN A 55 0.31 -5.65 6.44
C GLN A 55 -1.03 -6.02 5.79
N ARG A 56 -1.27 -5.62 4.53
CA ARG A 56 -2.49 -6.02 3.80
C ARG A 56 -2.58 -7.53 3.57
N GLU A 57 -1.46 -8.18 3.25
CA GLU A 57 -1.40 -9.65 3.12
C GLU A 57 -1.78 -10.33 4.43
N THR A 58 -1.27 -9.81 5.56
CA THR A 58 -1.57 -10.33 6.90
C THR A 58 -3.05 -10.14 7.23
N ASP A 59 -3.60 -8.95 6.96
CA ASP A 59 -5.01 -8.64 7.17
C ASP A 59 -5.93 -9.58 6.37
N LEU A 60 -5.62 -9.81 5.09
CA LEU A 60 -6.36 -10.75 4.24
C LEU A 60 -6.31 -12.18 4.78
N ARG A 61 -5.14 -12.60 5.28
CA ARG A 61 -4.98 -13.92 5.90
C ARG A 61 -5.84 -14.06 7.16
N THR A 62 -5.83 -13.06 8.03
CA THR A 62 -6.68 -13.04 9.24
C THR A 62 -8.17 -13.11 8.90
N ILE A 63 -8.61 -12.42 7.85
CA ILE A 63 -10.00 -12.50 7.39
C ILE A 63 -10.30 -13.89 6.82
N ALA A 64 -9.40 -14.47 6.04
CA ALA A 64 -9.57 -15.78 5.42
C ALA A 64 -9.62 -16.93 6.44
N GLU A 65 -8.95 -16.77 7.58
CA GLU A 65 -8.96 -17.74 8.69
C GLU A 65 -10.24 -17.68 9.53
N ASN A 66 -11.23 -16.86 9.16
CA ASN A 66 -12.49 -16.76 9.89
C ASN A 66 -13.35 -18.04 9.73
N PRO A 67 -13.68 -18.75 10.82
CA PRO A 67 -14.42 -20.02 10.76
C PRO A 67 -15.84 -19.90 10.18
N SER A 68 -16.45 -18.71 10.26
CA SER A 68 -17.77 -18.46 9.66
C SER A 68 -17.78 -18.65 8.14
N ILE A 69 -16.63 -18.50 7.47
CA ILE A 69 -16.49 -18.77 6.04
C ILE A 69 -16.69 -20.26 5.77
N GLN A 70 -15.91 -21.12 6.45
CA GLN A 70 -15.99 -22.57 6.27
C GLN A 70 -17.39 -23.09 6.64
N ASN A 71 -17.95 -22.61 7.75
CA ASN A 71 -19.28 -23.04 8.19
C ASN A 71 -20.38 -22.60 7.22
N TYR A 72 -20.30 -21.39 6.65
CA TYR A 72 -21.23 -20.93 5.62
C TYR A 72 -21.25 -21.88 4.42
N PHE A 73 -20.08 -22.17 3.83
CA PHE A 73 -20.00 -23.02 2.64
C PHE A 73 -20.35 -24.48 2.94
N SER A 74 -19.98 -24.99 4.12
CA SER A 74 -20.37 -26.34 4.54
C SER A 74 -21.89 -26.48 4.60
N ASN A 75 -22.59 -25.55 5.26
CA ASN A 75 -24.05 -25.59 5.36
C ASN A 75 -24.74 -25.38 3.99
N MET A 76 -24.23 -24.47 3.16
CA MET A 76 -24.72 -24.33 1.78
C MET A 76 -24.58 -25.62 0.97
N ALA A 77 -23.47 -26.34 1.10
CA ALA A 77 -23.25 -27.61 0.40
C ALA A 77 -24.22 -28.71 0.84
N TYR A 78 -24.68 -28.67 2.10
CA TYR A 78 -25.70 -29.59 2.62
C TYR A 78 -27.14 -29.11 2.39
N GLY A 79 -27.35 -27.94 1.77
CA GLY A 79 -28.68 -27.36 1.56
C GLY A 79 -29.32 -26.77 2.82
N LEU A 80 -28.53 -26.52 3.87
CA LEU A 80 -28.95 -25.94 5.14
C LEU A 80 -28.90 -24.41 5.06
N ILE A 81 -29.89 -23.81 4.39
CA ILE A 81 -29.87 -22.39 4.01
C ILE A 81 -29.98 -21.48 5.24
N GLU A 82 -30.84 -21.83 6.19
CA GLU A 82 -31.06 -21.08 7.42
C GLU A 82 -29.79 -21.06 8.28
N GLU A 83 -29.14 -22.20 8.46
CA GLU A 83 -27.88 -22.33 9.19
C GLU A 83 -26.75 -21.58 8.48
N ALA A 84 -26.70 -21.66 7.15
CA ALA A 84 -25.75 -20.89 6.37
C ALA A 84 -25.94 -19.38 6.60
N ASP A 85 -27.19 -18.88 6.62
CA ASP A 85 -27.44 -17.45 6.83
C ASP A 85 -26.95 -16.95 8.20
N VAL A 86 -27.04 -17.78 9.24
CA VAL A 86 -26.46 -17.46 10.57
C VAL A 86 -24.96 -17.17 10.46
N TYR A 87 -24.22 -18.05 9.79
CA TYR A 87 -22.78 -17.86 9.59
C TYR A 87 -22.45 -16.71 8.64
N ARG A 88 -23.31 -16.44 7.64
CA ARG A 88 -23.18 -15.25 6.79
C ARG A 88 -23.30 -13.96 7.60
N VAL A 89 -24.27 -13.87 8.50
CA VAL A 89 -24.46 -12.72 9.38
C VAL A 89 -23.28 -12.57 10.36
N GLU A 90 -22.76 -13.69 10.87
CA GLU A 90 -21.56 -13.68 11.70
C GLU A 90 -20.33 -13.16 10.94
N LEU A 91 -20.14 -13.62 9.70
CA LEU A 91 -19.10 -13.14 8.80
C LEU A 91 -19.23 -11.63 8.57
N ALA A 92 -20.44 -11.13 8.32
CA ALA A 92 -20.73 -9.71 8.16
C ALA A 92 -20.35 -8.88 9.38
N ARG A 93 -20.70 -9.35 10.59
CA ARG A 93 -20.29 -8.70 11.84
C ARG A 93 -18.77 -8.72 12.03
N SER A 94 -18.12 -9.83 11.66
CA SER A 94 -16.67 -9.96 11.72
C SER A 94 -15.96 -8.97 10.81
N LEU A 95 -16.38 -8.87 9.54
CA LEU A 95 -15.85 -7.90 8.58
C LEU A 95 -16.10 -6.46 9.02
N ARG A 96 -17.28 -6.17 9.59
CA ARG A 96 -17.58 -4.84 10.15
C ARG A 96 -16.64 -4.48 11.29
N ARG A 97 -16.41 -5.40 12.22
CA ARG A 97 -15.47 -5.21 13.34
C ARG A 97 -14.04 -5.03 12.83
N PHE A 98 -13.63 -5.78 11.81
CA PHE A 98 -12.33 -5.60 11.16
C PHE A 98 -12.22 -4.18 10.58
N ALA A 99 -13.16 -3.77 9.72
CA ALA A 99 -13.16 -2.46 9.09
C ALA A 99 -13.15 -1.32 10.14
N ALA A 100 -13.96 -1.43 11.19
CA ALA A 100 -14.00 -0.45 12.27
C ALA A 100 -12.65 -0.31 13.01
N ARG A 101 -11.94 -1.42 13.26
CA ARG A 101 -10.60 -1.37 13.88
C ARG A 101 -9.56 -0.79 12.93
N SER A 102 -9.55 -1.27 11.69
CA SER A 102 -8.57 -0.84 10.69
C SER A 102 -8.75 0.63 10.29
N ASN A 103 -9.98 1.13 10.29
CA ASN A 103 -10.30 2.52 9.94
C ASN A 103 -10.45 3.45 11.15
N SER A 104 -10.00 3.03 12.35
CA SER A 104 -10.25 3.77 13.60
C SER A 104 -9.54 5.13 13.67
N VAL A 105 -8.40 5.27 12.98
CA VAL A 105 -7.58 6.50 12.98
C VAL A 105 -7.60 7.18 11.61
N GLU A 106 -7.48 6.40 10.55
CA GLU A 106 -7.47 6.86 9.17
C GLU A 106 -8.31 5.90 8.32
N LEU A 107 -8.96 6.39 7.26
CA LEU A 107 -9.68 5.53 6.33
C LEU A 107 -8.70 4.71 5.50
N VAL A 108 -8.50 3.44 5.84
CA VAL A 108 -7.58 2.56 5.12
C VAL A 108 -8.32 1.63 4.14
N TYR A 109 -9.52 1.21 4.49
CA TYR A 109 -10.38 0.36 3.68
C TYR A 109 -11.72 1.05 3.43
N SER A 110 -11.97 1.52 2.20
CA SER A 110 -13.27 2.06 1.81
C SER A 110 -14.36 0.97 1.81
N GLN A 111 -13.99 -0.25 1.44
CA GLN A 111 -14.85 -1.42 1.45
C GLN A 111 -14.11 -2.70 1.83
N VAL A 112 -14.83 -3.63 2.44
CA VAL A 112 -14.38 -5.00 2.71
C VAL A 112 -15.49 -5.95 2.29
N ARG A 113 -15.18 -6.89 1.39
CA ARG A 113 -16.16 -7.86 0.88
C ARG A 113 -15.57 -9.26 0.80
N TYR A 114 -16.44 -10.25 0.96
CA TYR A 114 -16.14 -11.64 0.71
C TYR A 114 -16.92 -12.11 -0.52
N VAL A 115 -16.22 -12.73 -1.44
CA VAL A 115 -16.73 -13.16 -2.75
C VAL A 115 -16.49 -14.65 -2.87
N ASP A 116 -17.48 -15.38 -3.38
CA ASP A 116 -17.34 -16.81 -3.62
C ASP A 116 -16.58 -17.11 -4.94
N GLN A 117 -16.46 -18.40 -5.24
CA GLN A 117 -15.77 -18.89 -6.44
C GLN A 117 -16.49 -18.52 -7.75
N GLU A 118 -17.80 -18.23 -7.69
CA GLU A 118 -18.61 -17.82 -8.84
C GLU A 118 -18.58 -16.31 -9.06
N GLY A 119 -17.86 -15.58 -8.20
CA GLY A 119 -17.76 -14.13 -8.26
C GLY A 119 -18.96 -13.42 -7.63
N MET A 120 -19.79 -14.11 -6.85
CA MET A 120 -20.92 -13.51 -6.16
C MET A 120 -20.51 -12.97 -4.79
N GLU A 121 -20.94 -11.76 -4.47
CA GLU A 121 -20.73 -11.17 -3.15
C GLU A 121 -21.57 -11.91 -2.09
N VAL A 122 -20.90 -12.57 -1.15
CA VAL A 122 -21.53 -13.24 -0.01
C VAL A 122 -21.86 -12.21 1.08
N VAL A 123 -20.89 -11.32 1.35
CA VAL A 123 -20.97 -10.25 2.35
C VAL A 123 -20.19 -9.04 1.87
N LYS A 124 -20.72 -7.85 2.15
CA LYS A 124 -20.07 -6.57 1.85
C LYS A 124 -20.25 -5.58 2.99
N VAL A 125 -19.17 -4.88 3.34
CA VAL A 125 -19.14 -3.75 4.28
C VAL A 125 -18.60 -2.53 3.54
N ILE A 126 -19.34 -1.44 3.55
CA ILE A 126 -19.00 -0.17 2.91
C ILE A 126 -19.08 0.91 3.99
N GLU A 127 -18.04 1.73 4.13
CA GLU A 127 -18.04 2.85 5.09
C GLU A 127 -18.42 2.44 6.53
N GLY A 128 -18.08 1.22 6.93
CA GLY A 128 -18.39 0.68 8.26
C GLY A 128 -19.79 0.08 8.42
N GLU A 129 -20.63 0.14 7.39
CA GLU A 129 -21.98 -0.44 7.39
C GLU A 129 -22.07 -1.72 6.57
N ILE A 130 -22.89 -2.66 7.02
CA ILE A 130 -23.15 -3.91 6.30
C ILE A 130 -24.13 -3.62 5.16
N SER A 131 -23.74 -3.90 3.92
CA SER A 131 -24.60 -3.72 2.76
C SER A 131 -25.45 -4.97 2.52
N ASN A 132 -26.74 -4.76 2.27
CA ASN A 132 -27.67 -5.82 1.86
C ASN A 132 -27.63 -6.07 0.34
N ARG A 133 -27.07 -5.13 -0.44
CA ARG A 133 -26.92 -5.27 -1.88
C ARG A 133 -25.72 -6.16 -2.17
N ARG A 134 -25.98 -7.26 -2.87
CA ARG A 134 -24.98 -8.23 -3.31
C ARG A 134 -24.97 -8.23 -4.82
N LEU A 135 -23.82 -8.01 -5.42
CA LEU A 135 -23.64 -8.00 -6.86
C LEU A 135 -22.64 -9.08 -7.27
N ARG A 136 -22.64 -9.43 -8.55
CA ARG A 136 -21.54 -10.16 -9.14
C ARG A 136 -20.38 -9.18 -9.34
N VAL A 137 -19.17 -9.55 -8.94
CA VAL A 137 -17.99 -8.67 -9.00
C VAL A 137 -17.70 -8.19 -10.42
N ALA A 138 -18.00 -9.02 -11.43
CA ALA A 138 -17.86 -8.63 -12.83
C ALA A 138 -18.71 -7.41 -13.23
N GLU A 139 -19.84 -7.17 -12.55
CA GLU A 139 -20.76 -6.05 -12.83
C GLU A 139 -20.38 -4.79 -12.04
N ALA A 140 -19.69 -4.94 -10.90
CA ALA A 140 -19.26 -3.85 -10.03
C ALA A 140 -17.91 -4.19 -9.37
N PRO A 141 -16.78 -4.01 -10.10
CA PRO A 141 -15.47 -4.38 -9.60
C PRO A 141 -14.98 -3.47 -8.47
N PHE A 142 -15.51 -2.25 -8.34
CA PHE A 142 -15.11 -1.26 -7.34
C PHE A 142 -16.33 -0.64 -6.68
#